data_AF-K1TUV9-F1
#
_entry.id   AF-K1TUV9-F1
#
_cell.length_a   1.000
_cell.length_b   1.000
_cell.length_c   1.000
_cell.angle_alpha   90.00
_cell.angle_beta   90.00
_cell.angle_gamma   90.00
#
_symmetry.space_group_name_H-M   'P 1'
#
loop_
_entity.id
_entity.type
_entity.pdbx_description
1 polymer ?
#
loop_
_entity_poly.entity_id
_entity_poly.type
_entity_poly.pdbx_seq_one_letter_code
_entity_poly.pdbx_strand_id
1 'polypeptide(L)'
;DWSPRRSTALYRNARPEGIPFGIVFTKTDKLSAAQLARSVERYKQVLGEQWEGLPPMFRSSSEKRTGREEILDFIGKCLTEC
;
A
#
# COMPACT_ATOMS: atom_id res chain seq x y z
N ASP A 1 -17.13 -22.99 -7.77
CA ASP A 1 -16.70 -23.43 -9.10
C ASP A 1 -15.49 -22.57 -9.52
N TRP A 2 -14.29 -23.14 -9.45
CA TRP A 2 -13.01 -22.45 -9.64
C TRP A 2 -12.39 -22.97 -10.95
N SER A 3 -12.54 -22.21 -12.04
CA SER A 3 -11.92 -22.48 -13.35
C SER A 3 -10.61 -21.69 -13.59
N PRO A 4 -9.47 -22.36 -13.92
CA PRO A 4 -8.11 -21.82 -14.13
C PRO A 4 -7.98 -20.55 -14.99
N ARG A 5 -8.95 -20.30 -15.86
CA ARG A 5 -8.84 -19.29 -16.94
C ARG A 5 -9.26 -17.88 -16.56
N ARG A 6 -9.82 -17.64 -15.37
CA ARG A 6 -10.14 -16.28 -14.88
C ARG A 6 -9.03 -15.63 -14.03
N SER A 7 -7.96 -16.35 -13.71
CA SER A 7 -7.05 -15.96 -12.62
C SER A 7 -5.86 -15.08 -13.01
N THR A 8 -5.46 -15.01 -14.29
CA THR A 8 -4.19 -14.34 -14.63
C THR A 8 -4.25 -12.81 -14.64
N ALA A 9 -5.44 -12.21 -14.80
CA ALA A 9 -5.63 -10.76 -14.71
C ALA A 9 -5.77 -10.26 -13.26
N LEU A 10 -6.39 -11.05 -12.38
CA LEU A 10 -6.60 -10.72 -10.97
C LEU A 10 -5.30 -10.67 -10.14
N TYR A 11 -4.23 -11.34 -10.59
CA TYR A 11 -2.90 -11.27 -9.95
C TYR A 11 -1.97 -10.24 -10.57
N ARG A 12 -2.33 -9.65 -11.72
CA ARG A 12 -1.55 -8.60 -12.38
C ARG A 12 -1.92 -7.21 -11.83
N ASN A 13 -3.16 -7.07 -11.37
CA ASN A 13 -3.64 -5.90 -10.65
C ASN A 13 -3.80 -6.27 -9.18
N ALA A 14 -3.02 -5.63 -8.31
CA ALA A 14 -2.94 -5.88 -6.87
C ALA A 14 -4.23 -5.69 -6.06
N ARG A 15 -5.34 -5.43 -6.73
CA ARG A 15 -6.56 -4.86 -6.17
C ARG A 15 -7.75 -5.58 -6.80
N PRO A 16 -8.66 -6.16 -6.01
CA PRO A 16 -9.98 -6.51 -6.48
C PRO A 16 -10.69 -5.24 -6.97
N GLU A 17 -11.23 -5.25 -8.19
CA GLU A 17 -11.89 -4.09 -8.79
C GLU A 17 -12.93 -3.48 -7.82
N GLY A 18 -12.91 -2.15 -7.69
CA GLY A 18 -13.83 -1.40 -6.82
C GLY A 18 -13.44 -1.30 -5.34
N ILE A 19 -12.43 -2.03 -4.83
CA ILE A 19 -12.07 -1.96 -3.39
C ILE A 19 -10.87 -1.05 -3.16
N PRO A 20 -10.97 0.08 -2.41
CA PRO A 20 -9.81 0.93 -2.12
C PRO A 20 -8.68 0.15 -1.44
N PHE A 21 -7.44 0.37 -1.89
CA PHE A 21 -6.28 -0.40 -1.43
C PHE A 21 -5.09 0.52 -1.21
N GLY A 22 -4.42 0.37 -0.07
CA GLY A 22 -3.24 1.15 0.32
C GLY A 22 -2.29 0.32 1.18
N ILE A 23 -1.01 0.65 1.18
CA ILE A 23 0.03 -0.06 1.93
C ILE A 23 0.56 0.86 3.04
N VAL A 24 0.68 0.35 4.27
CA VAL A 24 1.22 1.10 5.41
C VAL A 24 2.49 0.43 5.92
N PHE A 25 3.62 1.14 5.82
CA PHE A 25 4.87 0.76 6.49
C PHE A 25 4.79 1.17 7.96
N THR A 26 4.54 0.20 8.83
CA THR A 26 4.37 0.42 10.27
C THR A 26 5.69 0.42 11.04
N LYS A 27 5.66 0.88 12.31
CA LYS A 27 6.79 0.87 13.25
C LYS A 27 8.03 1.62 12.72
N THR A 28 7.81 2.72 12.00
CA THR A 28 8.90 3.48 11.37
C THR A 28 9.88 4.09 12.37
N ASP A 29 9.51 4.19 13.65
CA ASP A 29 10.40 4.58 14.75
C ASP A 29 11.58 3.63 14.97
N LYS A 30 11.52 2.40 14.46
CA LYS A 30 12.60 1.41 14.56
C LYS A 30 13.71 1.59 13.54
N LEU A 31 13.52 2.46 12.55
CA LEU A 31 14.46 2.68 11.46
C LEU A 31 14.91 4.15 11.44
N SER A 32 16.18 4.37 11.13
CA SER A 32 16.63 5.70 10.71
C SER A 32 15.91 6.14 9.43
N ALA A 33 15.86 7.45 9.18
CA ALA A 33 15.26 8.00 7.96
C ALA A 33 15.84 7.36 6.68
N ALA A 34 17.16 7.15 6.65
CA ALA A 34 17.84 6.53 5.51
C ALA A 34 17.48 5.04 5.33
N GLN A 35 17.40 4.27 6.42
CA GLN A 35 16.95 2.87 6.37
C GLN A 35 15.49 2.76 5.91
N LEU A 36 14.63 3.64 6.42
CA LEU A 36 13.23 3.70 6.03
C LEU A 36 13.07 4.01 4.54
N ALA A 37 13.78 5.02 4.04
CA ALA A 37 13.76 5.38 2.62
C ALA A 37 14.22 4.20 1.73
N ARG A 38 15.32 3.54 2.08
CA ARG A 38 15.80 2.36 1.35
C ARG A 38 14.80 1.21 1.40
N SER A 39 14.16 0.97 2.54
CA SER A 39 13.15 -0.08 2.66
C SER A 39 11.94 0.21 1.77
N VAL A 40 11.41 1.43 1.82
CA VAL A 40 10.27 1.85 0.97
C VAL A 40 10.62 1.71 -0.50
N GLU A 41 11.79 2.18 -0.92
CA GLU A 41 12.21 2.11 -2.33
C GLU A 41 12.34 0.66 -2.81
N ARG A 42 12.94 -0.22 -2.00
CA ARG A 42 13.02 -1.65 -2.30
C ARG A 42 11.63 -2.28 -2.48
N TYR A 43 10.66 -1.93 -1.64
CA TYR A 43 9.29 -2.42 -1.80
C TYR A 43 8.63 -1.90 -3.07
N LYS A 44 8.83 -0.62 -3.42
CA LYS A 44 8.33 -0.06 -4.68
C LYS A 44 8.88 -0.78 -5.90
N GLN A 45 10.19 -1.04 -5.92
CA GLN A 45 10.85 -1.77 -7.00
C GLN A 45 10.25 -3.17 -7.16
N VAL A 46 10.23 -3.97 -6.10
CA VAL A 46 9.74 -5.35 -6.14
C VAL A 46 8.25 -5.43 -6.50
N LEU A 47 7.41 -4.55 -5.93
CA LEU A 47 5.99 -4.54 -6.27
C LEU A 47 5.74 -4.05 -7.71
N GLY A 48 6.55 -3.10 -8.18
CA GLY A 48 6.46 -2.56 -9.53
C GLY A 48 6.87 -3.54 -10.63
N GLU A 49 7.56 -4.63 -10.30
CA GLU A 49 7.86 -5.70 -11.27
C GLU A 49 6.60 -6.43 -11.74
N GLN A 50 5.58 -6.51 -10.88
CA GLN A 50 4.36 -7.28 -11.15
C GLN A 50 3.11 -6.41 -11.31
N TRP A 51 3.10 -5.21 -10.72
CA TRP A 51 1.90 -4.38 -10.63
C TRP A 51 1.93 -3.24 -11.65
N GLU A 52 0.84 -3.06 -12.39
CA GLU A 52 0.70 -1.99 -13.40
C GLU A 52 0.69 -0.58 -12.79
N GLY A 53 0.37 -0.47 -11.50
CA GLY A 53 0.47 0.75 -10.71
C GLY A 53 0.60 0.43 -9.22
N LEU A 54 1.43 1.19 -8.52
CA LEU A 54 1.57 1.07 -7.08
C LEU A 54 0.41 1.79 -6.37
N PRO A 55 -0.22 1.17 -5.35
CA PRO A 55 -1.23 1.85 -4.56
C PRO A 55 -0.59 2.98 -3.72
N PRO A 56 -1.41 3.88 -3.14
CA PRO A 56 -0.95 4.80 -2.11
C PRO A 56 -0.19 4.07 -1.00
N MET A 57 0.97 4.62 -0.63
CA MET A 57 1.85 4.06 0.40
C MET A 57 2.06 5.08 1.51
N PHE A 58 1.85 4.64 2.76
CA PHE A 58 1.93 5.47 3.95
C PHE A 58 3.02 4.95 4.90
N ARG A 59 3.47 5.82 5.80
CA ARG A 59 4.44 5.50 6.84
C ARG A 59 3.82 5.81 8.19
N SER A 60 3.87 4.89 9.14
CA SER A 60 3.31 5.13 10.47
C SER A 60 4.17 4.57 11.60
N SER A 61 4.08 5.25 12.74
CA SER A 61 4.54 4.74 14.02
C SER A 61 3.42 4.95 15.03
N SER A 62 2.91 3.87 15.60
CA SER A 62 1.92 3.96 16.68
C SER A 62 2.53 4.61 17.92
N GLU A 63 3.78 4.26 18.24
CA GLU A 63 4.55 4.82 19.35
C GLU A 63 4.72 6.34 19.23
N LYS A 64 5.08 6.82 18.04
CA LYS A 64 5.31 8.25 17.77
C LYS A 64 4.06 8.99 17.28
N ARG A 65 2.94 8.28 17.11
CA ARG A 65 1.67 8.78 16.55
C ARG A 65 1.80 9.46 15.18
N THR A 66 2.83 9.10 14.40
CA THR A 66 3.08 9.68 13.08
C THR A 66 2.32 8.92 11.99
N GLY A 67 1.95 9.62 10.90
CA GLY A 67 1.23 9.06 9.75
C GLY A 67 -0.28 8.87 9.95
N ARG A 68 -0.82 9.20 11.13
CA ARG A 68 -2.25 9.08 11.44
C ARG A 68 -3.12 9.91 10.50
N GLU A 69 -2.78 11.18 10.32
CA GLU A 69 -3.58 12.12 9.51
C GLU A 69 -3.64 11.67 8.04
N GLU A 70 -2.49 11.42 7.42
CA GLU A 70 -2.42 10.93 6.02
C GLU A 70 -3.27 9.66 5.79
N ILE A 71 -3.27 8.73 6.74
CA ILE A 71 -4.05 7.48 6.66
C ILE A 71 -5.55 7.77 6.84
N LEU A 72 -5.92 8.59 7.82
CA LEU A 72 -7.33 8.95 8.06
C LEU A 72 -7.90 9.75 6.89
N ASP A 73 -7.13 10.65 6.29
CA ASP A 73 -7.53 11.41 5.11
C ASP A 73 -7.77 10.48 3.91
N PHE A 74 -6.91 9.48 3.72
CA PHE A 74 -7.11 8.46 2.69
C PHE A 74 -8.39 7.66 2.93
N ILE A 75 -8.62 7.20 4.17
CA ILE A 75 -9.87 6.50 4.54
C ILE A 75 -11.08 7.41 4.30
N GLY A 76 -10.99 8.69 4.66
CA GLY A 76 -12.05 9.67 4.42
C GLY A 76 -12.41 9.75 2.94
N LYS A 77 -11.42 9.92 2.06
CA LYS A 77 -11.63 9.93 0.60
C LYS A 77 -12.27 8.64 0.10
N CYS A 78 -11.84 7.49 0.62
CA CYS A 78 -12.44 6.20 0.27
C CYS A 78 -13.92 6.08 0.65
N LEU A 79 -14.37 6.79 1.68
CA LEU A 79 -15.77 6.77 2.12
C LEU A 79 -16.65 7.79 1.37
N THR A 80 -16.07 8.83 0.78
CA THR A 80 -16.81 9.92 0.14
C THR A 80 -16.73 9.93 -1.38
N GLU A 81 -15.68 9.33 -1.96
CA GLU A 81 -15.37 9.42 -3.40
C GLU A 81 -15.40 8.06 -4.12
N CYS A 82 -15.70 6.95 -3.43
CA CYS A 82 -15.83 5.61 -4.02
C CYS A 82 -17.29 5.16 -4.17
#